data_AF-A0A1I2IUU4-F1
#
_entry.id   AF-A0A1I2IUU4-F1
#
_cell.length_a   1.000
_cell.length_b   1.000
_cell.length_c   1.000
_cell.angle_alpha   90.00
_cell.angle_beta   90.00
_cell.angle_gamma   90.00
#
_symmetry.space_group_name_H-M   'P 1'
#
loop_
_entity.id
_entity.type
_entity.pdbx_description
1 polymer ?
#
loop_
_entity_poly.entity_id
_entity_poly.type
_entity_poly.pdbx_seq_one_letter_code
_entity_poly.pdbx_strand_id
1 'polypeptide(L)'
;MDSEPGDASARHYDPGVWLAQYAGRMLVVCPQCGGCALVVPRPGLPPPRYFSELLFQPRRLACGGCGAVVGWEPEGRGAGLVGAVLGGSEDPFFWQPLWLQTRCVGHVLWAYNEEHVDELSAYVGAQLRERGGARPTRAMFARLPPWMKRSDNRSEVLAGLETLRALAKRSAPADRSDAAHERGDRPRGHGSMYFRSGPYEGGP
;
A
#
# COMPACT_ATOMS: atom_id res chain seq x y z
N MET A 1 26.12 6.80 -42.29
CA MET A 1 24.68 7.06 -42.07
C MET A 1 24.18 6.02 -41.10
N ASP A 2 24.04 6.52 -39.90
CA ASP A 2 23.69 5.90 -38.64
C ASP A 2 22.48 4.99 -38.70
N SER A 3 22.52 3.94 -37.89
CA SER A 3 21.35 3.43 -37.19
C SER A 3 21.86 2.80 -35.90
N GLU A 4 22.20 3.63 -34.91
CA GLU A 4 22.22 3.16 -33.53
C GLU A 4 20.81 2.71 -33.14
N PRO A 5 20.65 1.56 -32.48
CA PRO A 5 19.36 1.17 -31.94
C PRO A 5 19.03 2.17 -30.84
N GLY A 6 18.03 3.02 -31.08
CA GLY A 6 17.55 4.00 -30.10
C GLY A 6 17.28 3.29 -28.78
N ASP A 7 18.02 3.69 -27.75
CA ASP A 7 17.81 3.30 -26.36
C ASP A 7 16.32 3.51 -26.05
N ALA A 8 15.59 2.39 -25.93
CA ALA A 8 14.21 2.38 -25.48
C ALA A 8 14.22 2.70 -23.98
N SER A 9 14.56 3.94 -23.67
CA SER A 9 14.48 4.57 -22.36
C SER A 9 13.18 4.14 -21.72
N ALA A 10 13.24 3.29 -20.68
CA ALA A 10 12.06 2.73 -20.05
C ALA A 10 11.16 3.89 -19.60
N ARG A 11 10.01 4.06 -20.25
CA ARG A 11 9.04 5.12 -19.95
C ARG A 11 7.99 4.58 -19.00
N HIS A 12 7.65 5.34 -17.98
CA HIS A 12 6.53 5.05 -17.10
C HIS A 12 5.47 6.13 -17.24
N TYR A 13 4.23 5.69 -17.39
CA TYR A 13 3.06 6.54 -17.44
C TYR A 13 2.36 6.49 -16.09
N ASP A 14 2.23 7.62 -15.39
CA ASP A 14 1.48 7.71 -14.14
C ASP A 14 -0.03 7.71 -14.43
N PRO A 15 -0.77 6.61 -14.10
CA PRO A 15 -2.21 6.55 -14.32
C PRO A 15 -3.00 7.43 -13.33
N GLY A 16 -2.33 8.09 -12.38
CA GLY A 16 -2.96 8.95 -11.38
C GLY A 16 -3.64 8.18 -10.26
N VAL A 17 -3.34 6.89 -10.12
CA VAL A 17 -4.00 6.01 -9.15
C VAL A 17 -3.61 6.35 -7.72
N TRP A 18 -4.55 6.21 -6.81
CA TRP A 18 -4.31 6.44 -5.38
C TRP A 18 -3.70 5.19 -4.76
N LEU A 19 -2.94 5.39 -3.68
CA LEU A 19 -2.43 4.30 -2.83
C LEU A 19 -3.52 3.32 -2.36
N ALA A 20 -4.78 3.79 -2.27
CA ALA A 20 -5.93 2.95 -1.90
C ALA A 20 -6.19 1.78 -2.85
N GLN A 21 -5.77 1.85 -4.11
CA GLN A 21 -5.86 0.73 -5.04
C GLN A 21 -5.15 -0.53 -4.51
N TYR A 22 -4.01 -0.34 -3.83
CA TYR A 22 -3.21 -1.43 -3.28
C TYR A 22 -3.69 -1.87 -1.89
N ALA A 23 -4.68 -1.21 -1.30
CA ALA A 23 -5.19 -1.54 0.03
C ALA A 23 -6.19 -2.71 0.03
N GLY A 24 -6.50 -3.31 -1.13
CA GLY A 24 -7.37 -4.50 -1.22
C GLY A 24 -6.74 -5.77 -0.65
N ARG A 25 -5.41 -5.82 -0.60
CA ARG A 25 -4.62 -6.93 -0.06
C ARG A 25 -3.39 -6.34 0.62
N MET A 26 -3.19 -6.59 1.91
CA MET A 26 -2.03 -6.09 2.64
C MET A 26 -1.32 -7.23 3.38
N LEU A 27 -0.02 -7.39 3.14
CA LEU A 27 0.81 -8.34 3.85
C LEU A 27 1.34 -7.68 5.13
N VAL A 28 1.06 -8.30 6.27
CA VAL A 28 1.39 -7.78 7.60
C VAL A 28 2.08 -8.84 8.44
N VAL A 29 2.75 -8.41 9.50
CA VAL A 29 3.25 -9.32 10.53
C VAL A 29 2.08 -9.84 11.36
N CYS A 30 2.00 -11.16 11.51
CA CYS A 30 1.03 -11.78 12.40
C CYS A 30 1.33 -11.41 13.87
N PRO A 31 0.36 -10.86 14.62
CA PRO A 31 0.58 -10.51 16.03
C PRO A 31 0.76 -11.73 16.94
N GLN A 32 0.42 -12.93 16.50
CA GLN A 32 0.50 -14.16 17.30
C GLN A 32 1.81 -14.91 17.10
N CYS A 33 2.20 -15.20 15.85
CA CYS A 33 3.40 -15.98 15.56
C CYS A 33 4.56 -15.18 14.96
N GLY A 34 4.34 -13.93 14.55
CA GLY A 34 5.35 -13.11 13.88
C GLY A 34 5.62 -13.46 12.42
N GLY A 35 4.95 -14.46 11.84
CA GLY A 35 5.01 -14.79 10.41
C GLY A 35 4.15 -13.88 9.54
N CYS A 36 4.10 -14.12 8.23
CA CYS A 36 3.29 -13.33 7.32
C CYS A 36 1.80 -13.66 7.49
N ALA A 37 0.99 -12.60 7.66
CA ALA A 37 -0.45 -12.64 7.67
C ALA A 37 -1.01 -11.72 6.58
N LEU A 38 -2.25 -11.97 6.21
CA LEU A 38 -2.94 -11.25 5.16
C LEU A 38 -4.11 -10.46 5.72
N VAL A 39 -4.19 -9.17 5.37
CA VAL A 39 -5.34 -8.31 5.62
C VAL A 39 -6.09 -8.06 4.31
N VAL A 40 -7.37 -8.42 4.28
CA VAL A 40 -8.27 -8.27 3.12
C VAL A 40 -9.65 -7.75 3.56
N PRO A 41 -10.45 -7.16 2.66
CA PRO A 41 -11.88 -6.95 2.91
C PRO A 41 -12.54 -8.25 3.37
N ARG A 42 -13.50 -8.12 4.29
CA ARG A 42 -14.26 -9.26 4.77
C ARG A 42 -14.95 -9.95 3.58
N PRO A 43 -14.83 -11.29 3.43
CA PRO A 43 -15.53 -12.01 2.37
C PRO A 43 -17.05 -11.80 2.42
N GLY A 44 -17.69 -11.81 1.26
CA GLY A 44 -19.14 -11.62 1.13
C GLY A 44 -19.60 -10.16 1.02
N LEU A 45 -18.68 -9.20 0.98
CA LEU A 45 -18.98 -7.81 0.62
C LEU A 45 -19.06 -7.64 -0.91
N PRO A 46 -19.90 -6.72 -1.41
CA PRO A 46 -19.88 -6.36 -2.83
C PRO A 46 -18.52 -5.78 -3.23
N PRO A 47 -18.10 -5.95 -4.49
CA PRO A 47 -16.87 -5.33 -4.96
C PRO A 47 -16.96 -3.79 -4.83
N PRO A 48 -15.87 -3.12 -4.41
CA PRO A 48 -15.87 -1.66 -4.29
C PRO A 48 -16.11 -1.03 -5.66
N ARG A 49 -16.98 -0.01 -5.75
CA ARG A 49 -17.18 0.74 -7.00
C ARG A 49 -16.02 1.70 -7.25
N TYR A 50 -15.44 2.22 -6.17
CA TYR A 50 -14.26 3.07 -6.19
C TYR A 50 -13.21 2.55 -5.20
N PHE A 51 -11.93 2.64 -5.54
CA PHE A 51 -10.85 2.23 -4.63
C PHE A 51 -10.89 2.93 -3.26
N SER A 52 -11.46 4.13 -3.17
CA SER A 52 -11.66 4.84 -1.89
C SER A 52 -12.58 4.10 -0.92
N GLU A 53 -13.49 3.24 -1.39
CA GLU A 53 -14.39 2.46 -0.52
C GLU A 53 -13.62 1.44 0.32
N LEU A 54 -12.45 0.99 -0.15
CA LEU A 54 -11.58 0.06 0.60
C LEU A 54 -11.19 0.60 1.98
N LEU A 55 -11.19 1.92 2.19
CA LEU A 55 -10.87 2.55 3.47
C LEU A 55 -11.94 2.35 4.54
N PHE A 56 -13.16 2.00 4.13
CA PHE A 56 -14.34 1.91 4.99
C PHE A 56 -14.92 0.49 5.04
N GLN A 57 -14.33 -0.47 4.33
CA GLN A 57 -14.81 -1.85 4.34
C GLN A 57 -14.29 -2.59 5.58
N PRO A 58 -15.15 -3.37 6.27
CA PRO A 58 -14.73 -4.29 7.30
C PRO A 58 -13.58 -5.18 6.81
N ARG A 59 -12.58 -5.40 7.65
CA ARG A 59 -11.37 -6.16 7.30
C ARG A 59 -11.26 -7.46 8.08
N ARG A 60 -10.56 -8.41 7.49
CA ARG A 60 -10.15 -9.66 8.12
C ARG A 60 -8.64 -9.80 7.99
N LEU A 61 -7.97 -9.97 9.12
CA LEU A 61 -6.61 -10.48 9.19
C LEU A 61 -6.68 -12.01 9.28
N ALA A 62 -5.91 -12.72 8.47
CA ALA A 62 -5.76 -14.16 8.51
C ALA A 62 -4.29 -14.58 8.36
N CYS A 63 -3.79 -15.41 9.26
CA CYS A 63 -2.44 -15.96 9.19
C CYS A 63 -2.47 -17.40 8.69
N GLY A 64 -1.77 -17.69 7.59
CA GLY A 64 -1.64 -19.04 7.06
C GLY A 64 -0.71 -19.94 7.87
N GLY A 65 0.16 -19.38 8.71
CA GLY A 65 1.12 -20.14 9.52
C GLY A 65 0.55 -20.68 10.83
N CYS A 66 -0.13 -19.83 11.61
CA CYS A 66 -0.70 -20.22 12.92
C CYS A 66 -2.23 -20.32 12.94
N GLY A 67 -2.91 -19.96 11.86
CA GLY A 67 -4.38 -19.99 11.78
C GLY A 67 -5.09 -18.85 12.51
N ALA A 68 -4.35 -17.86 13.04
CA ALA A 68 -4.96 -16.70 13.70
C ALA A 68 -5.85 -15.91 12.72
N VAL A 69 -7.06 -15.58 13.17
CA VAL A 69 -8.03 -14.79 12.41
C VAL A 69 -8.60 -13.70 13.30
N VAL A 70 -8.55 -12.45 12.83
CA VAL A 70 -9.07 -11.27 13.56
C VAL A 70 -9.91 -10.42 12.61
N GLY A 71 -11.05 -9.94 13.09
CA GLY A 71 -11.90 -9.01 12.36
C GLY A 71 -11.64 -7.56 12.78
N TRP A 72 -11.84 -6.63 11.84
CA TRP A 72 -11.85 -5.19 12.10
C TRP A 72 -13.09 -4.58 11.45
N GLU A 73 -13.73 -3.66 12.16
CA GLU A 73 -14.89 -2.92 11.70
C GLU A 73 -14.56 -1.42 11.68
N PRO A 74 -15.01 -0.67 10.66
CA PRO A 74 -14.80 0.77 10.61
C PRO A 74 -15.52 1.49 11.75
N GLU A 75 -14.88 2.50 12.32
CA GLU A 75 -15.50 3.33 13.35
C GLU A 75 -16.64 4.16 12.74
N GLY A 76 -17.81 4.14 13.37
CA GLY A 76 -18.93 5.01 13.03
C GLY A 76 -18.85 6.34 13.77
N ARG A 77 -19.04 7.45 13.07
CA ARG A 77 -19.21 8.80 13.63
C ARG A 77 -20.49 9.42 13.07
N GLY A 78 -21.56 9.39 13.86
CA GLY A 78 -22.90 9.81 13.42
C GLY A 78 -23.39 8.93 12.27
N ALA A 79 -23.87 9.55 11.18
CA ALA A 79 -24.28 8.86 9.96
C ALA A 79 -23.11 8.45 9.04
N GLY A 80 -21.87 8.72 9.43
CA GLY A 80 -20.67 8.45 8.64
C GLY A 80 -19.78 7.37 9.22
N LEU A 81 -18.98 6.76 8.36
CA LEU A 81 -17.85 5.90 8.71
C LEU A 81 -16.56 6.72 8.64
N VAL A 82 -15.66 6.50 9.59
CA VAL A 82 -14.31 7.03 9.56
C VAL A 82 -13.43 6.04 8.80
N GLY A 83 -12.79 6.53 7.75
CA GLY A 83 -11.95 5.74 6.86
C GLY A 83 -10.53 5.64 7.38
N ALA A 84 -9.93 4.48 7.14
CA ALA A 84 -8.53 4.22 7.40
C ALA A 84 -7.63 5.24 6.70
N VAL A 85 -6.58 5.70 7.40
CA VAL A 85 -5.57 6.61 6.85
C VAL A 85 -4.42 5.77 6.30
N LEU A 86 -4.24 5.80 4.98
CA LEU A 86 -3.16 5.08 4.31
C LEU A 86 -1.82 5.82 4.40
N GLY A 87 -0.76 5.05 4.17
CA GLY A 87 0.63 5.49 4.21
C GLY A 87 1.31 5.09 5.51
N GLY A 88 2.60 4.74 5.42
CA GLY A 88 3.39 4.29 6.56
C GLY A 88 3.72 2.81 6.50
N SER A 89 4.59 2.40 7.42
CA SER A 89 5.11 1.03 7.60
C SER A 89 4.16 0.13 8.40
N GLU A 90 2.98 0.63 8.80
CA GLU A 90 1.97 -0.12 9.53
C GLU A 90 0.69 -0.19 8.70
N ASP A 91 -0.04 -1.29 8.84
CA ASP A 91 -1.38 -1.41 8.28
C ASP A 91 -2.36 -0.52 9.06
N PRO A 92 -3.30 0.16 8.38
CA PRO A 92 -4.14 1.17 9.00
C PRO A 92 -5.37 0.60 9.72
N PHE A 93 -5.56 -0.71 9.73
CA PHE A 93 -6.74 -1.38 10.29
C PHE A 93 -6.40 -2.07 11.62
N PHE A 94 -5.35 -2.89 11.63
CA PHE A 94 -4.90 -3.67 12.78
C PHE A 94 -3.62 -3.12 13.42
N TRP A 95 -3.04 -2.06 12.85
CA TRP A 95 -1.80 -1.43 13.34
C TRP A 95 -0.64 -2.41 13.48
N GLN A 96 -0.59 -3.39 12.57
CA GLN A 96 0.50 -4.34 12.47
C GLN A 96 1.56 -3.81 11.50
N PRO A 97 2.86 -4.04 11.77
CA PRO A 97 3.91 -3.73 10.81
C PRO A 97 3.65 -4.45 9.48
N LEU A 98 3.94 -3.78 8.36
CA LEU A 98 3.88 -4.40 7.05
C LEU A 98 4.94 -5.50 6.96
N TRP A 99 4.59 -6.60 6.29
CA TRP A 99 5.54 -7.67 6.01
C TRP A 99 6.60 -7.20 5.01
N LEU A 100 6.17 -6.47 3.98
CA LEU A 100 7.03 -5.94 2.94
C LEU A 100 7.63 -4.61 3.36
N GLN A 101 8.69 -4.67 4.18
CA GLN A 101 9.50 -3.50 4.47
C GLN A 101 10.98 -3.83 4.64
N THR A 102 11.85 -2.89 4.30
CA THR A 102 13.31 -3.01 4.42
C THR A 102 13.95 -1.64 4.66
N ARG A 103 15.17 -1.62 5.22
CA ARG A 103 15.94 -0.39 5.34
C ARG A 103 16.57 -0.06 3.98
N CYS A 104 16.43 1.19 3.55
CA CYS A 104 16.93 1.68 2.28
C CYS A 104 17.31 3.15 2.42
N VAL A 105 18.58 3.49 2.16
CA VAL A 105 19.10 4.88 2.20
C VAL A 105 18.74 5.62 3.51
N GLY A 106 18.90 4.96 4.66
CA GLY A 106 18.58 5.56 5.97
C GLY A 106 17.08 5.74 6.26
N HIS A 107 16.20 5.22 5.39
CA HIS A 107 14.75 5.24 5.53
C HIS A 107 14.18 3.81 5.52
N VAL A 108 12.89 3.67 5.82
CA VAL A 108 12.15 2.42 5.63
C VAL A 108 11.44 2.47 4.28
N LEU A 109 11.81 1.57 3.39
CA LEU A 109 11.08 1.27 2.15
C LEU A 109 10.03 0.21 2.47
N TRP A 110 8.78 0.45 2.07
CA TRP A 110 7.67 -0.47 2.33
C TRP A 110 6.70 -0.55 1.16
N ALA A 111 5.93 -1.63 1.11
CA ALA A 111 4.84 -1.84 0.18
C ALA A 111 3.69 -2.61 0.86
N TYR A 112 2.49 -2.57 0.26
CA TYR A 112 1.32 -3.29 0.81
C TYR A 112 1.27 -4.73 0.32
N ASN A 113 1.61 -4.95 -0.93
CA ASN A 113 1.57 -6.24 -1.61
C ASN A 113 2.52 -6.21 -2.82
N GLU A 114 2.60 -7.31 -3.56
CA GLU A 114 3.47 -7.46 -4.73
C GLU A 114 3.11 -6.47 -5.85
N GLU A 115 1.81 -6.23 -6.10
CA GLU A 115 1.36 -5.26 -7.12
C GLU A 115 1.89 -3.85 -6.83
N HIS A 116 1.90 -3.45 -5.56
CA HIS A 116 2.47 -2.18 -5.13
C HIS A 116 4.01 -2.15 -5.34
N VAL A 117 4.71 -3.26 -5.08
CA VAL A 117 6.17 -3.35 -5.35
C VAL A 117 6.46 -3.23 -6.83
N ASP A 118 5.67 -3.89 -7.69
CA ASP A 118 5.85 -3.87 -9.14
C ASP A 118 5.62 -2.45 -9.69
N GLU A 119 4.58 -1.77 -9.23
CA GLU A 119 4.28 -0.39 -9.64
C GLU A 119 5.38 0.59 -9.19
N LEU A 120 5.88 0.47 -7.96
CA LEU A 120 7.01 1.27 -7.48
C LEU A 120 8.28 0.99 -8.30
N SER A 121 8.54 -0.27 -8.65
CA SER A 121 9.70 -0.68 -9.43
C SER A 121 9.64 -0.11 -10.85
N ALA A 122 8.47 -0.14 -11.48
CA ALA A 122 8.26 0.44 -12.80
C ALA A 122 8.53 1.95 -12.80
N TYR A 123 8.02 2.68 -11.81
CA TYR A 123 8.21 4.12 -11.70
C TYR A 123 9.64 4.54 -11.37
N VAL A 124 10.28 3.85 -10.42
CA VAL A 124 11.68 4.14 -10.03
C VAL A 124 12.62 3.72 -11.15
N GLY A 125 12.33 2.61 -11.86
CA GLY A 125 13.10 2.10 -12.99
C GLY A 125 13.01 2.95 -14.26
N ALA A 126 11.94 3.73 -14.42
CA ALA A 126 11.71 4.52 -15.64
C ALA A 126 12.54 5.80 -15.75
N GLN A 127 13.33 5.92 -16.82
CA GLN A 127 14.18 7.08 -17.11
C GLN A 127 13.35 8.32 -17.45
N LEU A 128 12.21 8.14 -18.13
CA LEU A 128 11.23 9.20 -18.41
C LEU A 128 9.92 8.87 -17.69
N ARG A 129 9.41 9.83 -16.91
CA ARG A 129 8.17 9.70 -16.13
C ARG A 129 7.16 10.69 -16.69
N GLU A 130 6.19 10.18 -17.44
CA GLU A 130 5.13 10.98 -18.02
C GLU A 130 3.93 11.03 -17.07
N ARG A 131 3.39 12.24 -16.88
CA ARG A 131 2.25 12.47 -15.98
C ARG A 131 0.99 12.64 -16.81
N GLY A 132 -0.02 11.79 -16.58
CA GLY A 132 -1.33 11.98 -17.19
C GLY A 132 -1.99 13.30 -16.77
N GLY A 133 -2.88 13.84 -17.62
CA GLY A 133 -3.55 15.14 -17.43
C GLY A 133 -4.60 15.20 -16.30
N ALA A 134 -4.78 14.14 -15.52
CA ALA A 134 -5.80 14.08 -14.46
C ALA A 134 -5.26 14.50 -13.07
N ARG A 135 -6.16 15.08 -12.26
CA ARG A 135 -5.89 15.91 -11.07
C ARG A 135 -4.89 15.28 -10.06
N PRO A 136 -3.71 15.90 -9.82
CA PRO A 136 -2.50 15.23 -9.33
C PRO A 136 -2.33 15.08 -7.81
N THR A 137 -3.19 15.67 -6.98
CA THR A 137 -2.88 15.80 -5.55
C THR A 137 -3.03 14.52 -4.74
N ARG A 138 -3.72 13.51 -5.28
CA ARG A 138 -4.02 12.25 -4.59
C ARG A 138 -3.38 11.01 -5.21
N ALA A 139 -2.72 11.17 -6.36
CA ALA A 139 -1.94 10.12 -6.99
C ALA A 139 -0.79 9.67 -6.08
N MET A 140 -0.50 8.37 -6.05
CA MET A 140 0.53 7.77 -5.21
C MET A 140 1.91 8.40 -5.48
N PHE A 141 2.31 8.48 -6.74
CA PHE A 141 3.63 8.99 -7.15
C PHE A 141 3.84 10.47 -6.81
N ALA A 142 2.77 11.26 -6.84
CA ALA A 142 2.79 12.65 -6.41
C ALA A 142 3.23 12.80 -4.94
N ARG A 143 2.85 11.83 -4.10
CA ARG A 143 3.04 11.82 -2.65
C ARG A 143 4.25 11.02 -2.19
N LEU A 144 5.00 10.42 -3.12
CA LEU A 144 6.20 9.69 -2.75
C LEU A 144 7.22 10.60 -2.05
N PRO A 145 7.94 10.08 -1.04
CA PRO A 145 9.03 10.81 -0.40
C PRO A 145 10.07 11.30 -1.40
N PRO A 146 10.66 12.49 -1.20
CA PRO A 146 11.68 13.02 -2.10
C PRO A 146 12.86 12.07 -2.31
N TRP A 147 13.31 11.38 -1.26
CA TRP A 147 14.46 10.46 -1.32
C TRP A 147 14.26 9.31 -2.32
N MET A 148 13.03 8.83 -2.49
CA MET A 148 12.71 7.74 -3.43
C MET A 148 12.69 8.22 -4.89
N LYS A 149 12.52 9.53 -5.11
CA LYS A 149 12.49 10.15 -6.44
C LYS A 149 13.87 10.60 -6.93
N ARG A 150 14.85 10.74 -6.04
CA ARG A 150 16.22 11.16 -6.36
C ARG A 150 16.91 10.12 -7.24
N SER A 151 17.61 10.61 -8.28
CA SER A 151 18.41 9.78 -9.19
C SER A 151 19.50 8.99 -8.45
N ASP A 152 20.17 9.63 -7.49
CA ASP A 152 21.32 9.06 -6.78
C ASP A 152 20.95 7.83 -5.95
N ASN A 153 19.69 7.75 -5.51
CA ASN A 153 19.17 6.67 -4.68
C ASN A 153 18.54 5.55 -5.52
N ARG A 154 18.49 5.69 -6.84
CA ARG A 154 17.70 4.82 -7.72
C ARG A 154 18.12 3.35 -7.63
N SER A 155 19.42 3.08 -7.70
CA SER A 155 19.96 1.71 -7.63
C SER A 155 19.62 1.05 -6.30
N GLU A 156 19.83 1.78 -5.20
CA GLU A 156 19.52 1.34 -3.83
C GLU A 156 18.01 1.08 -3.63
N VAL A 157 17.15 1.95 -4.15
CA VAL A 157 15.69 1.78 -4.07
C VAL A 157 15.25 0.55 -4.87
N LEU A 158 15.78 0.35 -6.09
CA LEU A 158 15.46 -0.82 -6.90
C LEU A 158 15.93 -2.13 -6.25
N ALA A 159 17.12 -2.14 -5.66
CA ALA A 159 17.61 -3.28 -4.88
C ALA A 159 16.72 -3.56 -3.65
N GLY A 160 16.28 -2.50 -2.97
CA GLY A 160 15.31 -2.60 -1.88
C GLY A 160 13.97 -3.19 -2.34
N LEU A 161 13.43 -2.75 -3.47
CA LEU A 161 12.18 -3.27 -4.04
C LEU A 161 12.30 -4.73 -4.46
N GLU A 162 13.44 -5.14 -5.03
CA GLU A 162 13.69 -6.56 -5.33
C GLU A 162 13.75 -7.41 -4.05
N THR A 163 14.33 -6.87 -2.97
CA THR A 163 14.30 -7.51 -1.65
C THR A 163 12.87 -7.70 -1.17
N LEU A 164 11.99 -6.71 -1.34
CA LEU A 164 10.57 -6.84 -0.99
C LEU A 164 9.86 -7.88 -1.85
N ARG A 165 10.15 -7.93 -3.16
CA ARG A 165 9.59 -8.94 -4.07
C ARG A 165 9.99 -10.36 -3.65
N ALA A 166 11.23 -10.56 -3.22
CA ALA A 166 11.69 -11.83 -2.66
C ALA A 166 11.00 -12.16 -1.32
N LEU A 167 10.83 -11.16 -0.45
CA LEU A 167 10.19 -11.30 0.86
C LEU A 167 8.70 -11.65 0.76
N ALA A 168 8.00 -11.20 -0.28
CA ALA A 168 6.59 -11.55 -0.52
C ALA A 168 6.35 -13.05 -0.73
N LYS A 169 7.38 -13.80 -1.16
CA LYS A 169 7.33 -15.26 -1.34
C LYS A 169 7.59 -16.02 -0.03
N ARG A 170 7.94 -15.32 1.05
CA ARG A 170 8.30 -15.87 2.36
C ARG A 170 7.18 -15.60 3.36
N SER A 171 7.06 -16.46 4.36
CA SER A 171 5.95 -16.39 5.33
C SER A 171 6.30 -16.83 6.74
N ALA A 172 7.45 -17.45 6.97
CA ALA A 172 7.83 -17.92 8.28
C ALA A 172 8.29 -16.74 9.16
N PRO A 173 8.11 -16.79 10.50
CA PRO A 173 8.54 -15.72 11.39
C PRO A 173 10.03 -15.36 11.28
N ALA A 174 10.89 -16.34 10.99
CA ALA A 174 12.33 -16.14 10.79
C ALA A 174 12.68 -15.41 9.47
N ASP A 175 11.72 -15.28 8.56
CA ASP A 175 11.90 -14.57 7.29
C ASP A 175 11.68 -13.06 7.41
N ARG A 176 11.11 -12.61 8.53
CA ARG A 176 10.75 -11.23 8.80
C ARG A 176 11.99 -10.33 8.74
N SER A 177 11.87 -9.19 8.07
CA SER A 177 12.95 -8.20 8.04
C SER A 177 13.11 -7.48 9.37
N ASP A 178 14.34 -7.09 9.71
CA ASP A 178 14.62 -6.28 10.90
C ASP A 178 13.80 -4.97 10.93
N ALA A 179 13.56 -4.38 9.75
CA ALA A 179 12.72 -3.20 9.61
C ALA A 179 11.30 -3.45 10.11
N ALA A 180 10.77 -4.67 9.96
CA ALA A 180 9.45 -5.06 10.43
C ALA A 180 9.36 -5.21 11.95
N HIS A 181 10.46 -5.23 12.70
CA HIS A 181 10.44 -5.32 14.18
C HIS A 181 10.28 -3.97 14.89
N GLU A 182 10.63 -2.86 14.23
CA GLU A 182 10.55 -1.52 14.81
C GLU A 182 9.14 -0.95 14.66
N ARG A 183 8.50 -0.53 15.78
CA ARG A 183 7.31 0.33 15.72
C ARG A 183 7.77 1.75 15.36
N GLY A 184 7.75 2.12 14.09
CA GLY A 184 8.27 3.42 13.64
C GLY A 184 7.62 3.96 12.37
N ASP A 185 7.26 5.25 12.41
CA ASP A 185 6.50 6.08 11.46
C ASP A 185 5.00 5.76 11.29
N ARG A 186 4.22 6.13 12.32
CA ARG A 186 2.75 6.26 12.21
C ARG A 186 2.39 7.33 11.18
N PRO A 187 1.45 7.08 10.25
CA PRO A 187 0.88 8.14 9.43
C PRO A 187 0.28 9.23 10.34
N ARG A 188 0.82 10.44 10.24
CA ARG A 188 0.22 11.63 10.88
C ARG A 188 -0.88 12.19 9.96
N GLY A 189 -2.14 12.05 10.39
CA GLY A 189 -3.17 13.06 10.17
C GLY A 189 -4.30 12.78 9.16
N HIS A 190 -5.51 13.07 9.68
CA HIS A 190 -6.83 13.28 9.05
C HIS A 190 -7.52 12.12 8.34
N GLY A 191 -8.34 11.39 9.12
CA GLY A 191 -9.30 10.41 8.60
C GLY A 191 -10.31 11.04 7.66
N SER A 192 -10.53 10.41 6.51
CA SER A 192 -11.65 10.73 5.63
C SER A 192 -12.94 10.20 6.24
N MET A 193 -14.05 10.94 6.15
CA MET A 193 -15.38 10.44 6.53
C MET A 193 -16.19 10.06 5.29
N TYR A 194 -16.88 8.93 5.34
CA TYR A 194 -17.83 8.47 4.33
C TYR A 194 -19.22 8.38 4.92
N PHE A 195 -20.13 9.27 4.50
CA PHE A 195 -21.52 9.20 4.92
C PHE A 195 -22.23 8.11 4.12
N ARG A 196 -22.81 7.12 4.82
CA ARG A 196 -23.73 6.20 4.17
C ARG A 196 -24.96 7.03 3.80
N SER A 197 -25.24 7.22 2.53
CA SER A 197 -26.55 7.73 2.11
C SER A 197 -27.60 6.77 2.67
N GLY A 198 -28.44 7.24 3.59
CA GLY A 198 -29.71 6.58 3.89
C GLY A 198 -30.54 6.51 2.60
N PRO A 199 -31.54 5.62 2.51
CA PRO A 199 -32.49 5.72 1.41
C PRO A 199 -33.02 7.15 1.41
N TYR A 200 -33.07 7.78 0.24
CA TYR A 200 -33.96 8.92 0.06
C TYR A 200 -35.36 8.40 0.34
N GLU A 201 -35.81 8.48 1.59
CA GLU A 201 -37.23 8.37 1.91
C GLU A 201 -37.86 9.61 1.29
N GLY A 202 -38.49 9.40 0.14
CA GLY A 202 -39.31 10.40 -0.52
C GLY A 202 -40.35 10.89 0.48
N GLY A 203 -40.32 12.19 0.75
CA GLY A 203 -41.36 12.83 1.52
C GLY A 203 -42.69 12.82 0.75
N PRO A 204 -43.83 12.79 1.45
CA PRO A 204 -45.06 13.37 0.95
C PRO A 204 -44.97 14.91 0.94
#